data_AF-A0A6L3JSQ8-F1
#
_entry.id   AF-A0A6L3JSQ8-F1
#
_cell.length_a   1.000
_cell.length_b   1.000
_cell.length_c   1.000
_cell.angle_alpha   90.00
_cell.angle_beta   90.00
_cell.angle_gamma   90.00
#
_symmetry.space_group_name_H-M   'P 1'
#
loop_
_entity.id
_entity.type
_entity.pdbx_description
1 polymer ?
#
loop_
_entity_poly.entity_id
_entity_poly.type
_entity_poly.pdbx_seq_one_letter_code
_entity_poly.pdbx_strand_id
1 'polypeptide(L)'
;MKQNSLTDIQKSCAMTKGDVKHVIEALVEEVQENLANGNKVKLNQFGTFHMTFCCPGVATSAECTVKNIKRVNIRFVPDKELKLVNNSHAATRSPANVTFALEKLEDKEGGSSDGGNSGGNSGGDGGLDENPLG
;
A
#
# COMPACT_ATOMS: atom_id res chain seq x y z
N MET A 1 -3.63 -8.70 18.55
CA MET A 1 -2.61 -7.88 17.85
C MET A 1 -1.30 -8.09 18.60
N LYS A 2 -0.30 -8.76 18.00
CA LYS A 2 1.00 -8.97 18.68
C LYS A 2 1.83 -7.70 18.51
N GLN A 3 2.19 -7.06 19.61
CA GLN A 3 3.12 -5.93 19.62
C GLN A 3 4.53 -6.51 19.49
N ASN A 4 5.22 -6.26 18.38
CA ASN A 4 6.64 -6.59 18.29
C ASN A 4 7.40 -5.74 19.31
N SER A 5 8.09 -6.40 20.24
CA SER A 5 8.73 -5.75 21.38
C SER A 5 10.17 -5.39 21.01
N LEU A 6 10.68 -4.25 21.49
CA LEU A 6 12.09 -3.82 21.35
C LEU A 6 13.10 -4.95 21.66
N THR A 7 12.69 -5.89 22.51
CA THR A 7 13.41 -7.11 22.88
C THR A 7 13.79 -7.99 21.68
N ASP A 8 12.96 -8.04 20.63
CA ASP A 8 13.18 -8.93 19.49
C ASP A 8 14.21 -8.34 18.50
N ILE A 9 14.25 -7.00 18.39
CA ILE A 9 15.32 -6.29 17.68
C ILE A 9 16.65 -6.49 18.41
N GLN A 10 16.66 -6.35 19.74
CA GLN A 10 17.86 -6.54 20.54
C GLN A 10 18.48 -7.93 20.36
N LYS A 11 17.68 -9.01 20.31
CA LYS A 11 18.20 -10.37 20.08
C LYS A 11 18.95 -10.53 18.76
N SER A 12 18.66 -9.66 17.79
CA SER A 12 19.24 -9.68 16.45
C SER A 12 20.47 -8.77 16.33
N CYS A 13 20.80 -7.99 17.37
CA CYS A 13 21.86 -6.98 17.34
C CYS A 13 22.78 -7.11 18.57
N ALA A 14 24.07 -6.82 18.41
CA ALA A 14 25.01 -6.74 19.53
C ALA A 14 24.88 -5.41 20.31
N MET A 15 23.64 -5.02 20.64
CA MET A 15 23.30 -3.74 21.27
C MET A 15 22.57 -3.96 22.58
N THR A 16 22.73 -3.06 23.54
CA THR A 16 21.95 -3.14 24.78
C THR A 16 20.50 -2.71 24.53
N LYS A 17 19.60 -3.08 25.44
CA LYS A 17 18.21 -2.59 25.40
C LYS A 17 18.12 -1.06 25.38
N GLY A 18 19.05 -0.39 26.08
CA GLY A 18 19.13 1.06 26.14
C GLY A 18 19.49 1.64 24.77
N ASP A 19 20.50 1.07 24.10
CA ASP A 19 20.95 1.58 22.80
C ASP A 19 19.87 1.42 21.72
N VAL A 20 19.18 0.27 21.69
CA VAL A 20 18.08 0.02 20.74
C VAL A 20 16.96 1.03 20.92
N LYS A 21 16.63 1.38 22.18
CA LYS A 21 15.62 2.40 22.48
C LYS A 21 16.04 3.77 21.92
N HIS A 22 17.26 4.21 22.21
CA HIS A 22 17.76 5.51 21.76
C HIS A 22 17.84 5.60 20.23
N VAL A 23 18.25 4.54 19.54
CA VAL A 23 18.29 4.53 18.07
C VAL A 23 16.91 4.71 17.46
N ILE A 24 15.89 4.05 18.03
CA ILE A 24 14.51 4.18 17.53
C ILE A 24 13.95 5.57 17.83
N GLU A 25 14.22 6.12 19.02
CA GLU A 25 13.82 7.50 19.35
C GLU A 25 14.47 8.52 18.40
N ALA A 26 15.78 8.42 18.18
CA ALA A 26 16.51 9.27 17.24
C ALA A 26 15.98 9.13 15.79
N LEU A 27 15.64 7.92 15.35
CA LEU A 27 15.02 7.71 14.04
C LEU A 27 13.66 8.42 13.92
N VAL A 28 12.84 8.34 14.97
CA VAL A 28 11.53 9.01 14.99
C VAL A 28 11.69 10.52 14.95
N GLU A 29 12.61 11.09 15.72
CA GLU A 29 12.93 12.52 15.73
C GLU A 29 13.37 13.00 14.35
N GLU A 30 14.32 12.31 13.72
CA GLU A 30 14.82 12.63 12.38
C GLU A 30 13.71 12.59 11.32
N VAL A 31 12.82 11.59 11.39
CA VAL A 31 11.66 11.49 10.49
C VAL A 31 10.71 12.68 10.70
N GLN A 32 10.42 13.04 11.95
CA GLN A 32 9.53 14.16 12.26
C GLN A 32 10.10 15.50 11.77
N GLU A 33 11.38 15.76 12.03
CA GLU A 33 12.06 16.99 11.60
C GLU A 33 12.05 17.12 10.08
N ASN A 34 12.46 16.06 9.36
CA ASN A 34 12.46 16.09 7.91
C ASN A 34 11.05 16.27 7.31
N LEU A 35 10.03 15.63 7.88
CA LEU A 35 8.65 15.80 7.42
C LEU A 35 8.10 17.21 7.70
N ALA A 36 8.43 17.81 8.84
CA ALA A 36 8.06 19.18 9.17
C ALA A 36 8.67 20.18 8.19
N ASN A 37 9.90 19.91 7.72
CA ASN A 37 10.57 20.69 6.67
C ASN A 37 10.03 20.43 5.25
N GLY A 38 9.08 19.50 5.08
CA GLY A 38 8.51 19.14 3.78
C GLY A 38 9.33 18.15 2.96
N ASN A 39 10.40 17.58 3.54
CA ASN A 39 11.23 16.59 2.88
C ASN A 39 10.51 15.22 2.83
N LYS A 40 10.95 14.40 1.87
CA LYS A 40 10.57 12.98 1.83
C LYS A 40 11.61 12.18 2.57
N VAL A 41 11.18 11.27 3.45
CA VAL A 41 12.07 10.37 4.18
C VAL A 41 11.92 8.97 3.62
N LYS A 42 12.96 8.46 2.97
CA LYS A 42 12.99 7.09 2.44
C LYS A 42 13.79 6.19 3.38
N LEU A 43 13.11 5.18 3.92
CA LEU A 43 13.73 4.07 4.61
C LEU A 43 13.82 2.90 3.63
N ASN A 44 15.04 2.55 3.21
CA ASN A 44 15.26 1.52 2.20
C ASN A 44 14.66 0.17 2.65
N GLN A 45 14.01 -0.54 1.71
CA GLN A 45 13.32 -1.82 1.96
C GLN A 45 12.10 -1.73 2.89
N PHE A 46 11.77 -0.53 3.40
CA PHE A 46 10.61 -0.31 4.24
C PHE A 46 9.57 0.53 3.52
N GLY A 47 9.92 1.77 3.17
CA GLY A 47 9.03 2.66 2.43
C GLY A 47 9.45 4.11 2.48
N THR A 48 8.57 4.97 1.97
CA THR A 48 8.79 6.41 1.92
C THR A 48 7.68 7.15 2.65
N PHE A 49 8.07 8.02 3.58
CA PHE A 49 7.19 8.98 4.20
C PHE A 49 7.28 10.31 3.46
N HIS A 50 6.13 10.92 3.21
CA HIS A 50 6.08 12.27 2.65
C HIS A 50 4.82 13.01 3.10
N MET A 51 4.93 14.33 3.18
CA MET A 51 3.80 15.19 3.49
C MET A 51 2.95 15.44 2.24
N THR A 52 1.64 15.59 2.43
CA THR A 52 0.70 16.10 1.43
C THR A 52 -0.24 17.08 2.12
N PHE A 53 -0.72 18.08 1.40
CA PHE A 53 -1.71 19.00 1.93
C PHE A 53 -2.86 19.18 0.92
N CYS A 54 -4.02 19.56 1.43
CA CYS A 54 -5.17 19.88 0.60
C CYS A 54 -5.46 21.38 0.67
N CYS A 55 -5.35 22.05 -0.47
CA CYS A 55 -5.73 23.44 -0.66
C CYS A 55 -6.92 23.48 -1.64
N PRO A 56 -8.05 24.12 -1.29
CA PRO A 56 -9.13 24.37 -2.22
C PRO A 56 -8.64 25.20 -3.41
N GLY A 57 -9.18 24.94 -4.60
CA GLY A 57 -8.95 25.80 -5.75
C GLY A 57 -9.48 27.21 -5.50
N VAL A 58 -8.69 28.20 -5.88
CA VAL A 58 -9.05 29.63 -5.85
C VAL A 58 -8.88 30.22 -7.24
N ALA A 59 -9.56 31.33 -7.52
CA ALA A 59 -9.62 31.90 -8.87
C ALA A 59 -8.28 32.54 -9.31
N THR A 60 -7.53 33.08 -8.35
CA THR A 60 -6.26 33.79 -8.61
C THR A 60 -5.13 33.21 -7.78
N SER A 61 -3.88 33.29 -8.28
CA SER A 61 -2.70 32.82 -7.55
C SER A 61 -2.46 33.60 -6.25
N ALA A 62 -2.82 34.88 -6.22
CA ALA A 62 -2.72 35.74 -5.04
C ALA A 62 -3.60 35.27 -3.88
N GLU A 63 -4.73 34.61 -4.16
CA GLU A 63 -5.63 34.06 -3.16
C GLU A 63 -5.18 32.70 -2.61
N CYS A 64 -4.18 32.06 -3.23
CA CYS A 64 -3.66 30.76 -2.79
C CYS A 64 -2.66 30.96 -1.66
N THR A 65 -3.17 31.24 -0.46
CA THR A 65 -2.33 31.49 0.73
C THR A 65 -2.25 30.26 1.64
N VAL A 66 -1.31 30.28 2.59
CA VAL A 66 -1.16 29.23 3.62
C VAL A 66 -2.45 29.05 4.43
N LYS A 67 -3.27 30.10 4.59
CA LYS A 67 -4.56 30.04 5.29
C LYS A 67 -5.59 29.15 4.58
N ASN A 68 -5.42 28.91 3.28
CA ASN A 68 -6.32 28.09 2.49
C ASN A 68 -6.03 26.59 2.68
N ILE A 69 -4.89 26.22 3.29
CA ILE A 69 -4.55 24.81 3.54
C ILE A 69 -5.50 24.24 4.59
N LYS A 70 -6.40 23.35 4.17
CA LYS A 70 -7.42 22.75 5.05
C LYS A 70 -6.86 21.66 5.96
N ARG A 71 -5.89 20.91 5.44
CA ARG A 71 -5.36 19.73 6.13
C ARG A 71 -3.99 19.37 5.58
N VAL A 72 -3.13 18.94 6.49
CA VAL A 72 -1.82 18.36 6.22
C VAL A 72 -1.88 16.89 6.62
N ASN A 73 -1.34 16.00 5.79
CA ASN A 73 -1.30 14.56 6.05
C ASN A 73 0.12 14.04 5.82
N ILE A 74 0.56 13.15 6.69
CA ILE A 74 1.71 12.29 6.43
C ILE A 74 1.20 11.06 5.67
N ARG A 75 1.83 10.76 4.53
CA ARG A 75 1.57 9.55 3.76
C ARG A 75 2.76 8.63 3.84
N PHE A 76 2.48 7.35 3.99
CA PHE A 76 3.45 6.27 3.87
C PHE A 76 3.18 5.50 2.58
N VAL A 77 4.22 5.31 1.78
CA VAL A 77 4.20 4.46 0.59
C VAL A 77 5.14 3.29 0.84
N PRO A 78 4.61 2.04 0.95
CA PRO A 78 5.45 0.88 1.18
C PRO A 78 6.38 0.64 -0.01
N ASP A 79 7.61 0.22 0.29
CA ASP A 79 8.54 -0.24 -0.74
C ASP A 79 8.00 -1.52 -1.40
N LYS A 80 8.49 -1.84 -2.60
CA LYS A 80 8.01 -2.98 -3.39
C LYS A 80 8.06 -4.30 -2.62
N GLU A 81 9.08 -4.48 -1.79
CA GLU A 81 9.29 -5.68 -0.99
C GLU A 81 8.28 -5.83 0.16
N LEU A 82 7.74 -4.70 0.66
CA LEU A 82 6.76 -4.68 1.76
C LEU A 82 5.30 -4.68 1.26
N LYS A 83 5.07 -4.60 -0.05
CA LYS A 83 3.72 -4.65 -0.61
C LYS A 83 3.15 -6.05 -0.43
N LEU A 84 2.14 -6.19 0.41
CA LEU A 84 1.44 -7.46 0.57
C LEU A 84 0.57 -7.71 -0.66
N VAL A 85 0.69 -8.89 -1.26
CA VAL A 85 -0.19 -9.33 -2.35
C VAL A 85 -0.98 -10.56 -1.89
N ASN A 86 -2.24 -10.61 -2.29
CA ASN A 86 -3.05 -11.80 -2.07
C ASN A 86 -2.57 -12.89 -3.04
N ASN A 87 -2.18 -14.03 -2.50
CA ASN A 87 -1.72 -15.17 -3.29
C ASN A 87 -2.76 -15.68 -4.30
N SER A 88 -4.05 -15.41 -4.09
CA SER A 88 -5.11 -15.77 -5.04
C SER A 88 -5.16 -14.87 -6.29
N HIS A 89 -4.47 -13.72 -6.30
CA HIS A 89 -4.40 -12.82 -7.45
C HIS A 89 -2.93 -12.58 -7.88
N ALA A 90 -2.47 -13.43 -8.82
CA ALA A 90 -1.26 -13.30 -9.66
C ALA A 90 0.09 -12.96 -8.99
N ALA A 91 1.01 -13.93 -9.06
CA ALA A 91 2.33 -14.01 -8.41
C ALA A 91 3.44 -13.06 -8.92
N THR A 92 3.14 -11.93 -9.56
CA THR A 92 4.17 -11.08 -10.23
C THR A 92 4.50 -9.75 -9.55
N ARG A 93 3.89 -9.41 -8.40
CA ARG A 93 3.99 -8.04 -7.86
C ARG A 93 4.74 -7.85 -6.53
N SER A 94 4.98 -8.90 -5.74
CA SER A 94 5.92 -8.82 -4.60
C SER A 94 6.29 -10.22 -4.06
N PRO A 95 7.40 -10.36 -3.31
CA PRO A 95 7.74 -11.60 -2.59
C PRO A 95 6.93 -11.80 -1.29
N ALA A 96 6.17 -10.80 -0.84
CA ALA A 96 5.43 -10.82 0.42
C ALA A 96 3.97 -11.25 0.19
N ASN A 97 3.74 -12.56 0.14
CA ASN A 97 2.44 -13.16 -0.14
C ASN A 97 1.63 -13.39 1.14
N VAL A 98 0.34 -13.01 1.12
CA VAL A 98 -0.62 -13.30 2.19
C VAL A 98 -1.71 -14.24 1.65
N THR A 99 -1.99 -15.30 2.40
CA THR A 99 -3.08 -16.24 2.08
C THR A 99 -4.29 -15.91 2.92
N PHE A 100 -5.41 -15.58 2.27
CA PHE A 100 -6.70 -15.43 2.92
C PHE A 100 -7.52 -16.70 2.67
N ALA A 101 -8.09 -17.26 3.73
CA ALA A 101 -9.06 -18.34 3.64
C ALA A 101 -10.37 -17.86 4.25
N LEU A 102 -11.48 -18.17 3.59
CA LEU A 102 -12.79 -18.08 4.23
C LEU A 102 -12.89 -19.29 5.15
N GLU A 103 -13.01 -19.05 6.45
CA GLU A 103 -13.39 -20.10 7.39
C GLU A 103 -14.80 -20.54 6.99
N LYS A 104 -14.95 -21.78 6.53
CA LYS A 104 -16.28 -22.34 6.34
C LYS A 104 -16.94 -22.33 7.71
N LEU A 105 -17.98 -21.51 7.85
CA LEU A 105 -18.96 -21.73 8.91
C LEU A 105 -19.39 -23.18 8.74
N GLU A 106 -19.19 -23.99 9.77
CA GLU A 106 -19.58 -25.40 9.75
C GLU A 106 -20.99 -25.48 9.18
N ASP A 107 -21.10 -26.16 8.03
CA ASP A 107 -22.37 -26.38 7.36
C ASP A 107 -23.28 -27.10 8.36
N LYS A 108 -24.21 -26.37 8.99
CA LYS A 108 -25.48 -26.96 9.35
C LYS A 108 -26.14 -27.31 8.03
N GLU A 109 -25.88 -28.53 7.58
CA GLU A 109 -26.39 -29.23 6.40
C GLU A 109 -27.30 -28.42 5.47
N GLY A 110 -26.82 -28.22 4.23
CA GLY A 110 -27.72 -28.20 3.08
C GLY A 110 -27.40 -27.12 2.04
N GLY A 111 -26.78 -27.55 0.92
CA GLY A 111 -26.91 -26.84 -0.35
C GLY A 111 -25.63 -26.70 -1.14
N SER A 112 -25.31 -27.73 -1.93
CA SER A 112 -24.34 -27.65 -3.02
C SER A 112 -24.71 -26.54 -4.00
N SER A 113 -23.76 -25.65 -4.34
CA SER A 113 -23.75 -25.02 -5.66
C SER A 113 -22.31 -24.86 -6.14
N ASP A 114 -21.97 -25.77 -7.06
CA ASP A 114 -20.79 -25.75 -7.90
C ASP A 114 -20.89 -24.55 -8.86
N GLY A 115 -20.14 -23.49 -8.55
CA GLY A 115 -20.09 -22.25 -9.34
C GLY A 115 -19.06 -22.35 -10.47
N GLY A 116 -19.30 -23.22 -11.45
CA GLY A 116 -18.48 -23.33 -12.65
C GLY A 116 -18.50 -22.06 -13.49
N ASN A 117 -17.36 -21.37 -13.58
CA ASN A 117 -17.17 -20.24 -14.50
C ASN A 117 -17.04 -20.76 -15.94
N SER A 118 -18.16 -20.82 -16.65
CA SER A 118 -18.20 -21.13 -18.09
C SER A 118 -17.92 -19.86 -18.88
N GLY A 119 -16.71 -19.75 -19.43
CA GLY A 119 -16.34 -18.69 -20.36
C GLY A 119 -17.08 -18.82 -21.69
N GLY A 120 -17.91 -17.83 -22.00
CA GLY A 120 -18.51 -17.66 -23.33
C GLY A 120 -17.77 -16.57 -24.09
N ASN A 121 -16.83 -16.96 -24.98
CA ASN A 121 -16.29 -16.08 -26.01
C ASN A 121 -16.75 -16.61 -27.38
N SER A 122 -17.92 -16.15 -27.83
CA SER A 122 -18.36 -16.31 -29.22
C SER A 122 -17.93 -15.06 -30.00
N GLY A 123 -16.67 -15.03 -30.44
CA GLY A 123 -16.21 -14.12 -31.49
C GLY A 123 -16.54 -14.75 -32.84
N GLY A 124 -17.48 -14.14 -33.57
CA GLY A 124 -17.82 -14.53 -34.93
C GLY A 124 -16.69 -14.14 -35.89
N ASP A 125 -16.14 -15.15 -36.56
CA ASP A 125 -15.34 -15.01 -37.78
C ASP A 125 -16.29 -15.06 -38.98
N GLY A 126 -16.17 -14.10 -39.89
CA GLY A 126 -16.97 -14.08 -41.10
C GLY A 126 -16.80 -12.82 -41.94
N GLY A 127 -16.06 -12.96 -43.05
CA GLY A 127 -16.40 -12.27 -44.29
C GLY A 127 -15.44 -11.17 -44.71
N LEU A 128 -14.45 -11.56 -45.51
CA LEU A 128 -13.91 -10.72 -46.58
C LEU A 128 -15.08 -10.22 -47.43
N ASP A 129 -15.24 -8.90 -47.60
CA ASP A 129 -15.78 -8.29 -48.81
C ASP A 129 -15.58 -6.76 -48.80
N GLU A 130 -14.76 -6.32 -49.74
CA GLU A 130 -14.86 -5.10 -50.54
C GLU A 130 -14.69 -3.70 -49.89
N ASN A 131 -13.60 -3.03 -50.30
CA ASN A 131 -13.38 -1.59 -50.21
C ASN A 131 -13.71 -0.99 -51.58
N PRO A 132 -14.67 -0.04 -51.73
CA PRO A 132 -14.30 1.22 -52.41
C PRO A 132 -15.18 2.44 -52.07
N LEU A 133 -14.51 3.58 -51.79
CA LEU A 133 -15.00 4.98 -51.89
C LEU A 133 -15.89 5.53 -50.75
N GLY A 134 -15.31 6.47 -50.00
CA GLY A 134 -16.00 7.42 -49.13
C GLY A 134 -15.06 8.10 -48.15
#